data_AF-A0A538FGY2-F1
#
_entry.id   AF-A0A538FGY2-F1
#
_cell.length_a   1.000
_cell.length_b   1.000
_cell.length_c   1.000
_cell.angle_alpha   90.00
_cell.angle_beta   90.00
_cell.angle_gamma   90.00
#
_symmetry.space_group_name_H-M   'P 1'
#
loop_
_entity.id
_entity.type
_entity.pdbx_description
1 polymer ?
#
loop_
_entity_poly.entity_id
_entity_poly.type
_entity_poly.pdbx_seq_one_letter_code
_entity_poly.pdbx_strand_id
1 'polypeptide(L)'
;MRRVPLVLLAVPALALARLLPADGAGLELRLGAACACLLLPGALISRALRLRGFAPALAWALAALLFALAITFAVHSSLWLTLAIMGAVGVVALPFAVRDMPRDGVHGHGSGPGRGDLVKLAVVAAGVAFGIALWFVAVLDGDAFFHLARVRKLEVFGSLSLRNVGEFKDASLHPGYAFPLWHGFLALIARLADVDPIAVGRNGPTVLAPLSFALFYEAGAALFRSAWAGVAVVIAQISLTGIAAGHGGSFTSLALPATAARQLLVPALLALFFTHVRRPSHGLLLSTAAAAGGLALVHPTYALFVGVPLVGFAIARALLVRGELAPVLTGLAALAVPTALALAWLRPVVEATTVHNPSGEEVRRAFAQYPGQLAGTTDRYHVAERLFTRSGAVAIAGLVCVPLALFAARRRWAAWVLGGTLAIFALTLVPFVFPHFADAVSISQGRRLVGFVPLAYAVAGGATVL
;
A
#
# COMPACT_ATOMS: atom_id res chain seq x y z
N MET A 1 0.63 23.92 -29.38
CA MET A 1 -0.48 23.17 -28.75
C MET A 1 0.07 22.40 -27.54
N ARG A 2 -0.45 22.63 -26.33
CA ARG A 2 -0.05 21.84 -25.14
C ARG A 2 -0.63 20.43 -25.29
N ARG A 3 0.20 19.38 -25.20
CA ARG A 3 -0.30 17.99 -25.26
C ARG A 3 -1.22 17.75 -24.06
N VAL A 4 -2.46 17.36 -24.35
CA VAL A 4 -3.44 16.95 -23.34
C VAL A 4 -2.85 15.76 -22.56
N PRO A 5 -2.87 15.77 -21.21
CA PRO A 5 -2.34 14.66 -20.43
C PRO A 5 -3.06 13.35 -20.78
N LEU A 6 -2.32 12.29 -21.15
CA LEU A 6 -2.88 10.98 -21.47
C LEU A 6 -3.77 10.41 -20.37
N VAL A 7 -3.53 10.79 -19.11
CA VAL A 7 -4.36 10.36 -17.97
C VAL A 7 -5.81 10.82 -18.10
N LEU A 8 -6.09 11.92 -18.82
CA LEU A 8 -7.46 12.35 -19.09
C LEU A 8 -8.23 11.39 -19.99
N LEU A 9 -7.55 10.48 -20.71
CA LEU A 9 -8.20 9.41 -21.49
C LEU A 9 -8.95 8.40 -20.61
N ALA A 10 -8.72 8.39 -19.29
CA ALA A 10 -9.47 7.53 -18.38
C ALA A 10 -10.99 7.79 -18.46
N VAL A 11 -11.42 9.05 -18.60
CA VAL A 11 -12.84 9.43 -18.65
C VAL A 11 -13.54 8.89 -19.91
N PRO A 12 -13.07 9.15 -21.14
CA PRO A 12 -13.67 8.54 -22.34
C PRO A 12 -13.49 7.02 -22.35
N ALA A 13 -12.40 6.46 -21.81
CA ALA A 13 -12.26 5.01 -21.68
C ALA A 13 -13.34 4.39 -20.78
N LEU A 14 -13.71 5.05 -19.68
CA LEU A 14 -14.82 4.60 -18.83
C LEU A 14 -16.16 4.67 -19.55
N ALA A 15 -16.42 5.77 -20.27
CA ALA A 15 -17.64 5.90 -21.05
C ALA A 15 -17.78 4.76 -22.09
N LEU A 16 -16.70 4.43 -22.80
CA LEU A 16 -16.66 3.32 -23.75
C LEU A 16 -16.79 1.96 -23.06
N ALA A 17 -16.09 1.75 -21.95
CA ALA A 17 -16.15 0.49 -21.21
C ALA A 17 -17.54 0.19 -20.66
N ARG A 18 -18.31 1.22 -20.26
CA ARG A 18 -19.70 1.05 -19.81
C ARG A 18 -20.67 0.62 -20.92
N LEU A 19 -20.28 0.71 -22.19
CA LEU A 19 -21.06 0.15 -23.31
C LEU A 19 -20.88 -1.36 -23.44
N LEU A 20 -19.84 -1.94 -22.84
CA LEU A 20 -19.58 -3.37 -22.86
C LEU A 20 -20.40 -4.08 -21.77
N PRO A 21 -20.62 -5.41 -21.85
CA PRO A 21 -21.32 -6.17 -20.82
C PRO A 21 -20.68 -6.04 -19.42
N ALA A 22 -21.48 -6.24 -18.37
CA ALA A 22 -21.05 -6.17 -16.97
C ALA A 22 -20.46 -7.50 -16.45
N ASP A 23 -20.10 -8.40 -17.35
CA ASP A 23 -19.51 -9.71 -17.14
C ASP A 23 -18.32 -9.95 -18.09
N GLY A 24 -17.57 -11.03 -17.84
CA GLY A 24 -16.40 -11.40 -18.65
C GLY A 24 -15.39 -10.26 -18.85
N ALA A 25 -14.88 -10.12 -20.09
CA ALA A 25 -13.93 -9.08 -20.45
C ALA A 25 -14.51 -7.65 -20.37
N GLY A 26 -15.84 -7.50 -20.55
CA GLY A 26 -16.50 -6.21 -20.41
C GLY A 26 -16.42 -5.69 -18.97
N LEU A 27 -16.63 -6.57 -17.99
CA LEU A 27 -16.44 -6.27 -16.58
C LEU A 27 -15.00 -5.85 -16.26
N GLU A 28 -14.00 -6.57 -16.77
CA GLU A 28 -12.59 -6.23 -16.58
C GLU A 28 -12.28 -4.80 -17.07
N LEU A 29 -12.73 -4.46 -18.27
CA LEU A 29 -12.54 -3.13 -18.85
C LEU A 29 -13.27 -2.04 -18.06
N ARG A 30 -14.50 -2.30 -17.60
CA ARG A 30 -15.27 -1.38 -16.75
C ARG A 30 -14.53 -1.10 -15.43
N LEU A 31 -14.06 -2.14 -14.75
CA LEU A 31 -13.32 -2.03 -13.49
C LEU A 31 -11.98 -1.30 -13.69
N GLY A 32 -11.25 -1.62 -14.76
CA GLY A 32 -9.97 -1.00 -15.07
C GLY A 32 -10.12 0.49 -15.37
N ALA A 33 -11.09 0.86 -16.20
CA ALA A 33 -11.37 2.26 -16.52
C ALA A 33 -11.89 3.05 -15.31
N ALA A 34 -12.72 2.45 -14.47
CA ALA A 34 -13.19 3.05 -13.22
C ALA A 34 -12.04 3.30 -12.24
N CYS A 35 -11.14 2.33 -12.07
CA CYS A 35 -9.93 2.47 -11.26
C CYS A 35 -9.04 3.61 -11.80
N ALA A 36 -8.82 3.67 -13.12
CA ALA A 36 -8.06 4.75 -13.75
C ALA A 36 -8.69 6.14 -13.54
N CYS A 37 -10.02 6.25 -13.64
CA CYS A 37 -10.75 7.49 -13.33
C CYS A 37 -10.58 7.90 -11.87
N LEU A 38 -10.61 6.94 -10.95
CA LEU A 38 -10.47 7.23 -9.52
C LEU A 38 -9.07 7.72 -9.15
N LEU A 39 -8.03 7.29 -9.88
CA LEU A 39 -6.66 7.78 -9.73
C LEU A 39 -6.43 9.15 -10.39
N LEU A 40 -7.36 9.61 -11.22
CA LEU A 40 -7.20 10.83 -12.04
C LEU A 40 -6.91 12.09 -11.21
N PRO A 41 -7.67 12.42 -10.15
CA PRO A 41 -7.40 13.63 -9.36
C PRO A 41 -6.00 13.61 -8.76
N GLY A 42 -5.58 12.44 -8.24
CA GLY A 42 -4.26 12.26 -7.67
C GLY A 42 -3.13 12.39 -8.69
N ALA A 43 -3.33 11.86 -9.90
CA ALA A 43 -2.38 12.03 -11.01
C ALA A 43 -2.25 13.50 -11.44
N LEU A 44 -3.35 14.26 -11.47
CA LEU A 44 -3.32 15.70 -11.77
C LEU A 44 -2.62 16.50 -10.68
N ILE A 45 -2.91 16.24 -9.40
CA ILE A 45 -2.19 16.87 -8.27
C ILE A 45 -0.70 16.55 -8.33
N SER A 46 -0.34 15.29 -8.56
CA SER A 46 1.07 14.86 -8.68
C SER A 46 1.79 15.63 -9.78
N ARG A 47 1.13 15.80 -10.94
CA ARG A 47 1.68 16.58 -12.05
C ARG A 47 1.81 18.06 -11.72
N ALA A 48 0.83 18.65 -11.02
CA ALA A 48 0.91 20.03 -10.54
C ALA A 48 2.10 20.23 -9.58
N LEU A 49 2.42 19.21 -8.78
CA LEU A 49 3.62 19.16 -7.92
C LEU A 49 4.90 18.77 -8.67
N ARG A 50 4.85 18.62 -10.00
CA ARG A 50 5.97 18.20 -10.88
C ARG A 50 6.54 16.82 -10.52
N LEU A 51 5.72 15.95 -9.95
CA LEU A 51 6.05 14.58 -9.64
C LEU A 51 5.56 13.65 -10.75
N ARG A 52 6.38 12.65 -11.08
CA ARG A 52 6.03 11.58 -12.04
C ARG A 52 6.05 10.25 -11.30
N GLY A 53 5.06 9.42 -11.55
CA GLY A 53 4.99 8.08 -10.98
C GLY A 53 3.57 7.67 -10.60
N PHE A 54 3.39 6.39 -10.33
CA PHE A 54 2.15 5.83 -9.80
C PHE A 54 2.03 6.08 -8.29
N ALA A 55 3.14 6.06 -7.56
CA ALA A 55 3.15 6.29 -6.12
C ALA A 55 2.56 7.65 -5.69
N PRO A 56 2.99 8.81 -6.23
CA PRO A 56 2.36 10.08 -5.87
C PRO A 56 0.91 10.15 -6.36
N ALA A 57 0.58 9.56 -7.51
CA ALA A 57 -0.78 9.56 -8.04
C ALA A 57 -1.76 8.83 -7.10
N LEU A 58 -1.37 7.64 -6.62
CA LEU A 58 -2.15 6.88 -5.65
C LEU A 58 -2.26 7.62 -4.31
N ALA A 59 -1.15 8.18 -3.80
CA ALA A 59 -1.13 8.92 -2.54
C ALA A 59 -2.11 10.11 -2.56
N TRP A 60 -2.07 10.93 -3.61
CA TRP A 60 -2.96 12.08 -3.74
C TRP A 60 -4.39 11.69 -4.10
N ALA A 61 -4.63 10.57 -4.79
CA ALA A 61 -5.98 10.07 -5.01
C ALA A 61 -6.64 9.65 -3.70
N LEU A 62 -5.91 8.98 -2.81
CA LEU A 62 -6.40 8.62 -1.48
C LEU A 62 -6.56 9.83 -0.56
N ALA A 63 -5.67 10.83 -0.65
CA ALA A 63 -5.83 12.08 0.10
C ALA A 63 -7.07 12.88 -0.34
N ALA A 64 -7.31 12.96 -1.65
CA ALA A 64 -8.51 13.58 -2.20
C ALA A 64 -9.78 12.80 -1.79
N LEU A 65 -9.72 11.47 -1.82
CA LEU A 65 -10.82 10.61 -1.41
C LEU A 65 -11.12 10.75 0.09
N LEU A 66 -10.09 10.81 0.94
CA LEU A 66 -10.22 11.08 2.36
C LEU A 66 -10.97 12.40 2.60
N PHE A 67 -10.52 13.47 1.94
CA PHE A 67 -11.17 14.77 2.02
C PHE A 67 -12.64 14.72 1.58
N ALA A 68 -12.91 14.07 0.45
CA ALA A 68 -14.27 13.94 -0.09
C ALA A 68 -15.19 13.11 0.83
N LEU A 69 -14.71 11.99 1.36
CA LEU A 69 -15.46 11.14 2.30
C LEU A 69 -15.68 11.85 3.63
N ALA A 70 -14.69 12.56 4.16
CA ALA A 70 -14.82 13.31 5.41
C ALA A 70 -15.94 14.35 5.32
N ILE A 71 -15.99 15.12 4.22
CA ILE A 71 -17.09 16.05 3.96
C ILE A 71 -18.42 15.30 3.81
N THR A 72 -18.44 14.23 3.03
CA THR A 72 -19.66 13.44 2.77
C THR A 72 -20.27 12.91 4.08
N PHE A 73 -19.44 12.38 4.99
CA PHE A 73 -19.89 11.92 6.30
C PHE A 73 -20.30 13.06 7.21
N ALA A 74 -19.59 14.19 7.20
CA ALA A 74 -19.91 15.34 8.04
C ALA A 74 -21.27 15.96 7.71
N VAL A 75 -21.67 15.95 6.43
CA VAL A 75 -22.96 16.50 5.98
C VAL A 75 -24.02 15.42 5.72
N HIS A 76 -23.76 14.18 6.14
CA HIS A 76 -24.69 13.06 6.03
C HIS A 76 -25.22 12.81 4.60
N SER A 77 -24.39 13.01 3.58
CA SER A 77 -24.77 12.88 2.16
C SER A 77 -24.48 11.48 1.60
N SER A 78 -24.60 11.30 0.28
CA SER A 78 -24.37 10.04 -0.41
C SER A 78 -23.01 9.99 -1.10
N LEU A 79 -22.64 8.81 -1.61
CA LEU A 79 -21.43 8.60 -2.39
C LEU A 79 -21.34 9.49 -3.65
N TRP A 80 -22.46 10.01 -4.15
CA TRP A 80 -22.48 10.98 -5.25
C TRP A 80 -21.77 12.29 -4.89
N LEU A 81 -21.92 12.79 -3.66
CA LEU A 81 -21.18 13.97 -3.21
C LEU A 81 -19.68 13.68 -3.16
N THR A 82 -19.28 12.49 -2.70
CA THR A 82 -17.88 12.07 -2.72
C THR A 82 -17.32 12.11 -4.14
N LEU A 83 -18.06 11.57 -5.11
CA LEU A 83 -17.65 11.57 -6.51
C LEU A 83 -17.58 12.99 -7.10
N ALA A 84 -18.54 13.85 -6.78
CA ALA A 84 -18.56 15.24 -7.22
C ALA A 84 -17.36 16.03 -6.68
N ILE A 85 -17.02 15.86 -5.39
CA ILE A 85 -15.84 16.50 -4.78
C ILE A 85 -14.55 15.97 -5.42
N MET A 86 -14.44 14.67 -5.66
CA MET A 86 -13.30 14.09 -6.38
C MET A 86 -13.13 14.69 -7.77
N GLY A 87 -14.23 14.85 -8.51
CA GLY A 87 -14.25 15.55 -9.80
C GLY A 87 -13.80 17.01 -9.69
N ALA A 88 -14.32 17.74 -8.70
CA ALA A 88 -13.96 19.13 -8.44
C ALA A 88 -12.47 19.29 -8.11
N VAL A 89 -11.90 18.42 -7.27
CA VAL A 89 -10.45 18.38 -6.99
C VAL A 89 -9.65 18.18 -8.27
N GLY A 90 -10.07 17.26 -9.13
CA GLY A 90 -9.45 17.05 -10.44
C GLY A 90 -9.50 18.29 -11.34
N VAL A 91 -10.66 18.94 -11.44
CA VAL A 91 -10.85 20.17 -12.23
C VAL A 91 -9.98 21.32 -11.70
N VAL A 92 -9.91 21.50 -10.38
CA VAL A 92 -9.06 22.53 -9.74
C VAL A 92 -7.57 22.25 -9.97
N ALA A 93 -7.14 20.99 -9.92
CA ALA A 93 -5.75 20.62 -10.17
C ALA A 93 -5.34 20.74 -11.65
N LEU A 94 -6.29 20.61 -12.57
CA LEU A 94 -6.02 20.53 -14.02
C LEU A 94 -5.24 21.73 -14.57
N PRO A 95 -5.61 23.00 -14.33
CA PRO A 95 -4.84 24.16 -14.81
C PRO A 95 -3.37 24.13 -14.38
N PHE A 96 -3.09 23.69 -13.16
CA PHE A 96 -1.72 23.58 -12.65
C PHE A 96 -0.98 22.38 -13.23
N ALA A 97 -1.67 21.28 -13.47
CA ALA A 97 -1.12 20.08 -14.10
C ALA A 97 -0.74 20.25 -15.58
N VAL A 98 -1.31 21.27 -16.25
CA VAL A 98 -1.04 21.62 -17.65
C VAL A 98 -0.18 22.87 -17.83
N ARG A 99 0.01 23.69 -16.77
CA ARG A 99 0.92 24.83 -16.77
C ARG A 99 2.36 24.33 -16.57
N ASP A 100 3.26 24.82 -17.41
CA ASP A 100 4.72 24.60 -17.35
C ASP A 100 5.17 23.14 -17.15
N MET A 101 5.10 22.36 -18.23
CA MET A 101 6.10 21.31 -18.44
C MET A 101 7.36 22.02 -18.96
N PRO A 102 8.46 22.11 -18.20
CA PRO A 102 9.72 22.58 -18.74
C PRO A 102 10.04 21.79 -20.01
N ARG A 103 10.50 22.49 -21.05
CA ARG A 103 11.13 21.89 -22.24
C ARG A 103 12.50 21.26 -21.93
N ASP A 104 12.86 21.14 -20.65
CA ASP A 104 14.17 20.71 -20.23
C ASP A 104 14.27 19.19 -20.20
N GLY A 105 14.80 18.70 -21.33
CA GLY A 105 15.05 17.29 -21.59
C GLY A 105 14.92 16.94 -23.06
N VAL A 106 15.32 17.84 -23.98
CA VAL A 106 15.73 17.43 -25.33
C VAL A 106 16.95 16.51 -25.16
N HIS A 107 16.70 15.21 -24.98
CA HIS A 107 17.56 14.23 -25.61
C HIS A 107 17.14 14.15 -27.07
N GLY A 108 18.14 14.19 -27.95
CA GLY A 108 18.05 14.54 -29.35
C GLY A 108 16.95 13.85 -30.16
N HIS A 109 16.64 14.51 -31.28
CA HIS A 109 15.71 14.18 -32.36
C HIS A 109 15.23 12.72 -32.45
N GLY A 110 13.89 12.54 -32.44
CA GLY A 110 13.19 11.27 -32.73
C GLY A 110 12.42 10.63 -31.55
N SER A 111 11.98 11.43 -30.56
CA SER A 111 11.64 11.00 -29.20
C SER A 111 10.51 9.96 -29.06
N GLY A 112 10.87 8.67 -29.11
CA GLY A 112 10.15 7.58 -28.45
C GLY A 112 10.35 7.59 -26.92
N PRO A 113 9.63 6.73 -26.18
CA PRO A 113 9.81 6.58 -24.73
C PRO A 113 11.26 6.20 -24.39
N GLY A 114 11.82 6.81 -23.33
CA GLY A 114 13.16 6.46 -22.87
C GLY A 114 13.23 5.00 -22.39
N ARG A 115 14.43 4.40 -22.36
CA ARG A 115 14.61 3.00 -21.94
C ARG A 115 13.96 2.68 -20.57
N GLY A 116 13.99 3.64 -19.64
CA GLY A 116 13.31 3.49 -18.34
C GLY A 116 11.78 3.46 -18.43
N ASP A 117 11.20 4.24 -19.34
CA ASP A 117 9.75 4.27 -19.58
C ASP A 117 9.29 2.96 -20.23
N LEU A 118 10.09 2.39 -21.14
CA LEU A 118 9.84 1.08 -21.74
C LEU A 118 9.85 -0.06 -20.71
N VAL A 119 10.83 -0.07 -19.80
CA VAL A 119 10.88 -1.07 -18.71
C VAL A 119 9.65 -0.93 -17.82
N LYS A 120 9.27 0.30 -17.47
CA LYS A 120 8.07 0.55 -16.66
C LYS A 120 6.79 0.10 -17.36
N LEU A 121 6.67 0.33 -18.67
CA LEU A 121 5.56 -0.17 -19.48
C LEU A 121 5.52 -1.70 -19.48
N ALA A 122 6.66 -2.36 -19.66
CA ALA A 122 6.77 -3.82 -19.61
C ALA A 122 6.39 -4.39 -18.24
N VAL A 123 6.77 -3.72 -17.15
CA VAL A 123 6.35 -4.09 -15.78
C VAL A 123 4.84 -3.97 -15.60
N VAL A 124 4.23 -2.88 -16.09
CA VAL A 124 2.77 -2.71 -16.05
C VAL A 124 2.09 -3.79 -16.89
N ALA A 125 2.58 -4.08 -18.09
CA ALA A 125 2.06 -5.12 -18.96
C ALA A 125 2.17 -6.52 -18.32
N ALA A 126 3.28 -6.83 -17.65
CA ALA A 126 3.43 -8.06 -16.86
C ALA A 126 2.42 -8.12 -15.71
N GLY A 127 2.16 -6.98 -15.06
CA GLY A 127 1.13 -6.88 -14.02
C GLY A 127 -0.30 -7.06 -14.57
N VAL A 128 -0.58 -6.63 -15.81
CA VAL A 128 -1.85 -6.93 -16.50
C VAL A 128 -1.97 -8.42 -16.78
N ALA A 129 -0.93 -9.04 -17.34
CA ALA A 129 -0.94 -10.50 -17.58
C ALA A 129 -1.14 -11.29 -16.28
N PHE A 130 -0.47 -10.87 -15.19
CA PHE A 130 -0.68 -11.47 -13.87
C PHE A 130 -2.10 -11.22 -13.34
N GLY A 131 -2.64 -10.02 -13.52
CA GLY A 131 -4.03 -9.69 -13.17
C GLY A 131 -5.05 -10.56 -13.90
N ILE A 132 -4.85 -10.80 -15.20
CA ILE A 132 -5.68 -11.72 -16.00
C ILE A 132 -5.59 -13.13 -15.41
N ALA A 133 -4.40 -13.60 -15.02
CA ALA A 133 -4.27 -14.89 -14.35
C ALA A 133 -5.03 -14.93 -13.01
N LEU A 134 -5.01 -13.84 -12.24
CA LEU A 134 -5.76 -13.73 -10.98
C LEU A 134 -7.28 -13.82 -11.18
N TRP A 135 -7.81 -13.39 -12.34
CA TRP A 135 -9.24 -13.48 -12.64
C TRP A 135 -9.79 -14.89 -12.45
N PHE A 136 -9.00 -15.90 -12.80
CA PHE A 136 -9.40 -17.31 -12.75
C PHE A 136 -9.27 -17.94 -11.35
N VAL A 137 -8.52 -17.31 -10.44
CA VAL A 137 -8.21 -17.88 -9.12
C VAL A 137 -8.67 -17.00 -7.96
N ALA A 138 -9.15 -15.78 -8.22
CA ALA A 138 -9.64 -14.89 -7.18
C ALA A 138 -10.97 -15.39 -6.60
N VAL A 139 -11.01 -15.50 -5.28
CA VAL A 139 -12.16 -15.99 -4.51
C VAL A 139 -12.46 -15.01 -3.38
N LEU A 140 -13.73 -14.90 -3.01
CA LEU A 140 -14.15 -14.20 -1.80
C LEU A 140 -14.23 -15.20 -0.65
N ASP A 141 -13.46 -14.97 0.40
CA ASP A 141 -13.45 -15.81 1.60
C ASP A 141 -13.32 -14.96 2.88
N GLY A 142 -13.52 -15.61 4.03
CA GLY A 142 -13.21 -15.02 5.34
C GLY A 142 -13.77 -13.61 5.58
N ASP A 143 -12.87 -12.66 5.86
CA ASP A 143 -13.20 -11.27 6.15
C ASP A 143 -13.61 -10.46 4.90
N ALA A 144 -13.53 -11.02 3.68
CA ALA A 144 -13.96 -10.35 2.47
C ALA A 144 -15.44 -9.94 2.53
N PHE A 145 -16.31 -10.80 3.07
CA PHE A 145 -17.74 -10.51 3.21
C PHE A 145 -18.01 -9.35 4.17
N PHE A 146 -17.21 -9.26 5.24
CA PHE A 146 -17.24 -8.15 6.18
C PHE A 146 -16.88 -6.83 5.49
N HIS A 147 -15.83 -6.84 4.66
CA HIS A 147 -15.42 -5.66 3.89
C HIS A 147 -16.47 -5.28 2.84
N LEU A 148 -16.99 -6.27 2.10
CA LEU A 148 -18.00 -6.06 1.06
C LEU A 148 -19.32 -5.52 1.61
N ALA A 149 -19.75 -5.96 2.79
CA ALA A 149 -20.93 -5.41 3.43
C ALA A 149 -20.80 -3.89 3.65
N ARG A 150 -19.62 -3.43 4.10
CA ARG A 150 -19.34 -1.99 4.26
C ARG A 150 -19.27 -1.26 2.92
N VAL A 151 -18.68 -1.88 1.88
CA VAL A 151 -18.69 -1.30 0.51
C VAL A 151 -20.12 -1.15 -0.01
N ARG A 152 -20.98 -2.16 0.18
CA ARG A 152 -22.40 -2.10 -0.19
C ARG A 152 -23.12 -0.98 0.55
N LYS A 153 -22.92 -0.83 1.86
CA LYS A 153 -23.53 0.26 2.64
C LYS A 153 -23.13 1.64 2.11
N LEU A 154 -21.84 1.83 1.79
CA LEU A 154 -21.36 3.08 1.17
C LEU A 154 -22.01 3.36 -0.17
N GLU A 155 -22.26 2.32 -0.97
CA GLU A 155 -22.89 2.45 -2.27
C GLU A 155 -24.39 2.75 -2.15
N VAL A 156 -25.14 1.98 -1.35
CA VAL A 156 -26.62 2.06 -1.33
C VAL A 156 -27.17 3.20 -0.48
N PHE A 157 -26.51 3.57 0.62
CA PHE A 157 -27.09 4.53 1.56
C PHE A 157 -27.07 5.97 1.00
N GLY A 158 -28.24 6.59 0.97
CA GLY A 158 -28.41 7.99 0.57
C GLY A 158 -27.96 9.01 1.62
N SER A 159 -27.76 8.55 2.86
CA SER A 159 -27.22 9.36 3.96
C SER A 159 -26.13 8.57 4.67
N LEU A 160 -24.89 8.98 4.50
CA LEU A 160 -23.69 8.29 5.00
C LEU A 160 -23.20 8.92 6.30
N SER A 161 -22.87 8.08 7.27
CA SER A 161 -22.15 8.45 8.48
C SER A 161 -21.21 7.32 8.86
N LEU A 162 -20.15 7.58 9.62
CA LEU A 162 -19.25 6.51 10.07
C LEU A 162 -20.01 5.39 10.81
N ARG A 163 -21.02 5.76 11.61
CA ARG A 163 -21.85 4.81 12.36
C ARG A 163 -22.69 3.90 11.46
N ASN A 164 -23.36 4.44 10.44
CA ASN A 164 -24.27 3.61 9.63
C ASN A 164 -23.53 2.68 8.67
N VAL A 165 -22.35 3.08 8.18
CA VAL A 165 -21.44 2.19 7.45
C VAL A 165 -20.62 1.30 8.40
N GLY A 166 -20.82 1.46 9.71
CA GLY A 166 -20.37 0.59 10.79
C GLY A 166 -20.65 -0.89 10.52
N GLU A 167 -19.85 -1.75 11.12
CA GLU A 167 -20.03 -3.21 11.08
C GLU A 167 -21.38 -3.59 11.67
N PHE A 168 -21.62 -3.09 12.88
CA PHE A 168 -22.77 -3.39 13.70
C PHE A 168 -23.63 -2.14 13.86
N LYS A 169 -24.95 -2.34 13.94
CA LYS A 169 -25.92 -1.23 14.09
C LYS A 169 -25.69 -0.44 15.39
N ASP A 170 -25.38 -1.16 16.47
CA ASP A 170 -25.35 -0.64 17.84
C ASP A 170 -24.01 -0.85 18.56
N ALA A 171 -22.96 -1.28 17.86
CA ALA A 171 -21.61 -1.42 18.44
C ALA A 171 -20.64 -0.31 17.98
N SER A 172 -19.49 -0.24 18.65
CA SER A 172 -18.39 0.65 18.26
C SER A 172 -17.81 0.25 16.89
N LEU A 173 -17.14 1.21 16.24
CA LEU A 173 -16.45 0.96 14.97
C LEU A 173 -15.29 0.00 15.18
N HIS A 174 -15.04 -0.88 14.21
CA HIS A 174 -13.82 -1.70 14.24
C HIS A 174 -12.57 -0.81 14.15
N PRO A 175 -11.67 -0.80 15.14
CA PRO A 175 -10.55 0.15 15.17
C PRO A 175 -9.61 0.05 13.96
N GLY A 176 -9.44 -1.16 13.42
CA GLY A 176 -8.62 -1.38 12.23
C GLY A 176 -9.18 -0.77 10.94
N TYR A 177 -10.47 -0.43 10.90
CA TYR A 177 -11.20 0.00 9.69
C TYR A 177 -12.18 1.15 9.96
N ALA A 178 -12.00 1.89 11.06
CA ALA A 178 -12.99 2.84 11.55
C ALA A 178 -13.29 3.95 10.55
N PHE A 179 -12.27 4.44 9.84
CA PHE A 179 -12.47 5.28 8.67
C PHE A 179 -12.46 4.41 7.40
N PRO A 180 -13.54 4.36 6.61
CA PRO A 180 -13.67 3.40 5.52
C PRO A 180 -13.00 3.89 4.22
N LEU A 181 -11.73 4.35 4.28
CA LEU A 181 -11.06 4.97 3.14
C LEU A 181 -10.94 4.02 1.94
N TRP A 182 -10.42 2.82 2.17
CA TRP A 182 -10.27 1.82 1.11
C TRP A 182 -11.63 1.26 0.65
N HIS A 183 -12.59 1.10 1.56
CA HIS A 183 -13.94 0.70 1.19
C HIS A 183 -14.62 1.74 0.30
N GLY A 184 -14.43 3.03 0.57
CA GLY A 184 -14.90 4.12 -0.28
C GLY A 184 -14.24 4.09 -1.67
N PHE A 185 -12.96 3.71 -1.74
CA PHE A 185 -12.26 3.50 -3.01
C PHE A 185 -12.95 2.41 -3.85
N LEU A 186 -13.23 1.24 -3.24
CA LEU A 186 -13.94 0.15 -3.91
C LEU A 186 -15.39 0.51 -4.26
N ALA A 187 -16.09 1.23 -3.39
CA ALA A 187 -17.47 1.67 -3.62
C ALA A 187 -17.55 2.64 -4.82
N LEU A 188 -16.57 3.54 -4.95
CA LEU A 188 -16.47 4.40 -6.12
C LEU A 188 -16.12 3.64 -7.40
N ILE A 189 -15.30 2.59 -7.33
CA ILE A 189 -15.10 1.69 -8.48
C ILE A 189 -16.43 1.06 -8.89
N ALA A 190 -17.19 0.48 -7.94
CA ALA A 190 -18.50 -0.11 -8.22
C ALA A 190 -19.45 0.90 -8.88
N ARG A 191 -19.53 2.10 -8.29
CA ARG A 191 -20.38 3.20 -8.78
C ARG A 191 -19.98 3.68 -10.18
N LEU A 192 -18.69 3.85 -10.44
CA LEU A 192 -18.18 4.32 -11.73
C LEU A 192 -18.32 3.26 -12.83
N ALA A 193 -17.98 2.01 -12.52
CA ALA A 193 -18.09 0.87 -13.43
C ALA A 193 -19.55 0.43 -13.67
N ASP A 194 -20.47 0.88 -12.80
CA ASP A 194 -21.89 0.53 -12.83
C ASP A 194 -22.11 -0.98 -12.69
N VAL A 195 -21.54 -1.52 -11.61
CA VAL A 195 -21.51 -2.95 -11.31
C VAL A 195 -21.70 -3.20 -9.82
N ASP A 196 -22.07 -4.43 -9.50
CA ASP A 196 -22.24 -4.86 -8.11
C ASP A 196 -20.92 -4.82 -7.32
N PRO A 197 -20.90 -4.32 -6.07
CA PRO A 197 -19.73 -4.39 -5.18
C PRO A 197 -19.11 -5.77 -5.03
N ILE A 198 -19.88 -6.86 -5.12
CA ILE A 198 -19.37 -8.24 -5.09
C ILE A 198 -18.44 -8.47 -6.28
N ALA A 199 -18.79 -7.97 -7.47
CA ALA A 199 -17.95 -8.07 -8.66
C ALA A 199 -16.63 -7.31 -8.47
N VAL A 200 -16.65 -6.16 -7.79
CA VAL A 200 -15.44 -5.40 -7.44
C VAL A 200 -14.58 -6.15 -6.44
N GLY A 201 -15.16 -6.74 -5.39
CA GLY A 201 -14.40 -7.51 -4.40
C GLY A 201 -13.72 -8.72 -5.02
N ARG A 202 -14.46 -9.48 -5.84
CA ARG A 202 -13.97 -10.70 -6.47
C ARG A 202 -12.93 -10.43 -7.56
N ASN A 203 -13.19 -9.46 -8.44
CA ASN A 203 -12.37 -9.23 -9.64
C ASN A 203 -11.45 -8.01 -9.54
N GLY A 204 -11.56 -7.23 -8.46
CA GLY A 204 -10.66 -6.12 -8.15
C GLY A 204 -9.17 -6.47 -8.17
N PRO A 205 -8.74 -7.67 -7.72
CA PRO A 205 -7.35 -8.10 -7.86
C PRO A 205 -6.77 -7.97 -9.28
N THR A 206 -7.55 -8.30 -10.31
CA THR A 206 -7.14 -8.25 -11.72
C THR A 206 -6.71 -6.84 -12.12
N VAL A 207 -7.48 -5.82 -11.75
CA VAL A 207 -7.24 -4.44 -12.17
C VAL A 207 -6.28 -3.69 -11.23
N LEU A 208 -6.06 -4.20 -10.01
CA LEU A 208 -5.12 -3.64 -9.05
C LEU A 208 -3.70 -4.21 -9.17
N ALA A 209 -3.54 -5.41 -9.73
CA ALA A 209 -2.23 -6.04 -9.93
C ALA A 209 -1.24 -5.19 -10.76
N PRO A 210 -1.63 -4.55 -11.88
CA PRO A 210 -0.73 -3.67 -12.64
C PRO A 210 -0.17 -2.53 -11.79
N LEU A 211 -0.99 -1.96 -10.91
CA LEU A 211 -0.58 -0.90 -10.00
C LEU A 211 0.41 -1.43 -8.96
N SER A 212 0.17 -2.61 -8.39
CA SER A 212 1.11 -3.26 -7.46
C SER A 212 2.49 -3.46 -8.08
N PHE A 213 2.56 -4.02 -9.29
CA PHE A 213 3.80 -4.22 -10.03
C PHE A 213 4.55 -2.90 -10.24
N ALA A 214 3.83 -1.86 -10.67
CA ALA A 214 4.42 -0.55 -10.90
C ALA A 214 4.96 0.10 -9.62
N LEU A 215 4.28 -0.06 -8.49
CA LEU A 215 4.67 0.51 -7.20
C LEU A 215 5.89 -0.19 -6.60
N PHE A 216 5.96 -1.53 -6.68
CA PHE A 216 7.17 -2.26 -6.28
C PHE A 216 8.36 -1.94 -7.17
N TYR A 217 8.12 -1.78 -8.49
CA TYR A 217 9.15 -1.31 -9.41
C TYR A 217 9.65 0.09 -9.03
N GLU A 218 8.75 1.04 -8.74
CA GLU A 218 9.12 2.40 -8.33
C GLU A 218 9.89 2.40 -7.01
N ALA A 219 9.49 1.59 -6.03
CA ALA A 219 10.19 1.45 -4.76
C ALA A 219 11.60 0.88 -4.93
N GLY A 220 11.74 -0.22 -5.69
CA GLY A 220 13.03 -0.82 -5.99
C GLY A 220 13.92 0.11 -6.81
N ALA A 221 13.39 0.71 -7.88
CA ALA A 221 14.15 1.65 -8.72
C ALA A 221 14.61 2.89 -7.94
N ALA A 222 13.79 3.41 -7.01
CA ALA A 222 14.18 4.51 -6.13
C ALA A 222 15.31 4.11 -5.18
N LEU A 223 15.19 2.94 -4.51
CA LEU A 223 16.16 2.45 -3.53
C LEU A 223 17.51 2.07 -4.15
N PHE A 224 17.48 1.33 -5.27
CA PHE A 224 18.67 0.80 -5.93
C PHE A 224 19.27 1.76 -6.97
N ARG A 225 18.51 2.77 -7.43
CA ARG A 225 18.87 3.62 -8.58
C ARG A 225 19.15 2.79 -9.85
N SER A 226 18.36 1.74 -10.07
CA SER A 226 18.48 0.84 -11.22
C SER A 226 17.12 0.33 -11.65
N ALA A 227 16.81 0.42 -12.95
CA ALA A 227 15.57 -0.11 -13.51
C ALA A 227 15.51 -1.64 -13.36
N TRP A 228 16.62 -2.34 -13.60
CA TRP A 228 16.69 -3.80 -13.50
C TRP A 228 16.59 -4.30 -12.06
N ALA A 229 17.17 -3.57 -11.10
CA ALA A 229 16.95 -3.89 -9.69
C ALA A 229 15.49 -3.65 -9.28
N GLY A 230 14.82 -2.64 -9.85
CA GLY A 230 13.37 -2.46 -9.71
C GLY A 230 12.58 -3.66 -10.23
N VAL A 231 12.94 -4.18 -11.42
CA VAL A 231 12.35 -5.41 -11.98
C VAL A 231 12.62 -6.61 -11.06
N ALA A 232 13.84 -6.77 -10.55
CA ALA A 232 14.21 -7.84 -9.64
C ALA A 232 13.39 -7.80 -8.33
N VAL A 233 13.12 -6.61 -7.79
CA VAL A 233 12.23 -6.43 -6.62
C VAL A 233 10.81 -6.89 -6.93
N VAL A 234 10.27 -6.54 -8.11
CA VAL A 234 8.94 -7.02 -8.54
C VAL A 234 8.93 -8.55 -8.62
N ILE A 235 9.90 -9.16 -9.32
CA ILE A 235 9.98 -10.62 -9.47
C ILE A 235 10.08 -11.29 -8.10
N ALA A 236 10.93 -10.80 -7.21
CA ALA A 236 11.09 -11.37 -5.88
C ALA A 236 9.81 -11.24 -5.04
N GLN A 237 9.14 -10.08 -5.10
CA GLN A 237 7.91 -9.84 -4.35
C GLN A 237 6.74 -10.71 -4.83
N ILE A 238 6.51 -10.78 -6.14
CA ILE A 238 5.44 -11.60 -6.73
C ILE A 238 5.72 -13.08 -6.50
N SER A 239 6.99 -13.49 -6.61
CA SER A 239 7.39 -14.86 -6.29
C SER A 239 7.11 -15.19 -4.82
N LEU A 240 7.48 -14.30 -3.89
CA LEU A 240 7.30 -14.51 -2.45
C LEU A 240 5.83 -14.54 -2.00
N THR A 241 5.00 -13.65 -2.55
CA THR A 241 3.65 -13.38 -2.00
C THR A 241 2.50 -13.86 -2.88
N GLY A 242 2.79 -14.26 -4.12
CA GLY A 242 1.84 -14.84 -5.06
C GLY A 242 2.24 -16.25 -5.48
N ILE A 243 3.35 -16.42 -6.20
CA ILE A 243 3.69 -17.68 -6.87
C ILE A 243 4.00 -18.80 -5.87
N ALA A 244 4.90 -18.56 -4.90
CA ALA A 244 5.33 -19.59 -3.95
C ALA A 244 4.21 -20.06 -3.02
N ALA A 245 3.17 -19.25 -2.82
CA ALA A 245 1.99 -19.63 -2.05
C ALA A 245 1.01 -20.49 -2.86
N GLY A 246 1.14 -20.54 -4.20
CA GLY A 246 0.19 -21.18 -5.09
C GLY A 246 -1.12 -20.40 -5.26
N HIS A 247 -1.85 -20.66 -6.35
CA HIS A 247 -3.18 -20.06 -6.63
C HIS A 247 -3.24 -18.53 -6.50
N GLY A 248 -2.16 -17.82 -6.85
CA GLY A 248 -2.08 -16.35 -6.73
C GLY A 248 -1.78 -15.83 -5.32
N GLY A 249 -1.72 -16.69 -4.30
CA GLY A 249 -1.33 -16.35 -2.94
C GLY A 249 -2.16 -15.20 -2.36
N SER A 250 -1.49 -14.24 -1.70
CA SER A 250 -2.19 -13.09 -1.13
C SER A 250 -2.86 -12.19 -2.18
N PHE A 251 -2.41 -12.23 -3.44
CA PHE A 251 -2.94 -11.34 -4.48
C PHE A 251 -4.40 -11.63 -4.85
N THR A 252 -4.93 -12.83 -4.60
CA THR A 252 -6.37 -13.13 -4.79
C THR A 252 -7.26 -12.25 -3.90
N SER A 253 -6.73 -11.73 -2.81
CA SER A 253 -7.39 -10.84 -1.86
C SER A 253 -6.93 -9.38 -2.01
N LEU A 254 -6.30 -8.98 -3.13
CA LEU A 254 -5.71 -7.65 -3.29
C LEU A 254 -6.71 -6.50 -3.13
N ALA A 255 -8.01 -6.75 -3.34
CA ALA A 255 -9.06 -5.78 -3.06
C ALA A 255 -9.30 -5.57 -1.55
N LEU A 256 -8.84 -6.44 -0.66
CA LEU A 256 -9.05 -6.30 0.79
C LEU A 256 -8.05 -5.31 1.42
N PRO A 257 -8.45 -4.55 2.46
CA PRO A 257 -7.61 -3.50 3.04
C PRO A 257 -6.22 -3.96 3.48
N ALA A 258 -6.10 -5.11 4.13
CA ALA A 258 -4.80 -5.61 4.60
C ALA A 258 -3.85 -5.93 3.43
N THR A 259 -4.35 -6.58 2.38
CA THR A 259 -3.53 -6.92 1.22
C THR A 259 -3.22 -5.69 0.38
N ALA A 260 -4.22 -4.84 0.12
CA ALA A 260 -4.03 -3.55 -0.55
C ALA A 260 -2.99 -2.68 0.17
N ALA A 261 -3.04 -2.61 1.51
CA ALA A 261 -2.06 -1.89 2.29
C ALA A 261 -0.64 -2.41 2.04
N ARG A 262 -0.41 -3.73 2.07
CA ARG A 262 0.93 -4.31 1.86
C ARG A 262 1.41 -4.28 0.41
N GLN A 263 0.52 -4.46 -0.56
CA GLN A 263 0.89 -4.66 -1.95
C GLN A 263 0.74 -3.39 -2.81
N LEU A 264 0.08 -2.34 -2.29
CA LEU A 264 -0.09 -1.04 -2.96
C LEU A 264 0.45 0.09 -2.09
N LEU A 265 -0.08 0.25 -0.87
CA LEU A 265 0.19 1.48 -0.09
C LEU A 265 1.61 1.52 0.49
N VAL A 266 2.10 0.41 1.03
CA VAL A 266 3.48 0.28 1.52
C VAL A 266 4.50 0.50 0.41
N PRO A 267 4.46 -0.17 -0.76
CA PRO A 267 5.43 0.11 -1.82
C PRO A 267 5.30 1.54 -2.38
N ALA A 268 4.10 2.13 -2.44
CA ALA A 268 3.93 3.53 -2.79
C ALA A 268 4.65 4.48 -1.81
N LEU A 269 4.44 4.26 -0.51
CA LEU A 269 5.12 5.00 0.55
C LEU A 269 6.64 4.84 0.47
N LEU A 270 7.14 3.62 0.29
CA LEU A 270 8.58 3.35 0.16
C LEU A 270 9.18 4.03 -1.07
N ALA A 271 8.48 4.01 -2.22
CA ALA A 271 8.90 4.71 -3.42
C ALA A 271 9.04 6.22 -3.20
N LEU A 272 8.06 6.85 -2.54
CA LEU A 272 8.07 8.27 -2.21
C LEU A 272 9.17 8.60 -1.20
N PHE A 273 9.27 7.82 -0.12
CA PHE A 273 10.28 7.97 0.92
C PHE A 273 11.70 7.88 0.34
N PHE A 274 12.03 6.82 -0.39
CA PHE A 274 13.38 6.66 -0.93
C PHE A 274 13.70 7.67 -2.04
N THR A 275 12.68 8.13 -2.78
CA THR A 275 12.87 9.22 -3.73
C THR A 275 13.17 10.53 -3.00
N HIS A 276 12.47 10.85 -1.90
CA HIS A 276 12.73 12.01 -1.05
C HIS A 276 14.13 11.96 -0.42
N VAL A 277 14.52 10.83 0.17
CA VAL A 277 15.86 10.65 0.75
C VAL A 277 16.96 10.94 -0.27
N ARG A 278 16.71 10.61 -1.54
CA ARG A 278 17.67 10.81 -2.63
C ARG A 278 17.61 12.22 -3.23
N ARG A 279 16.43 12.82 -3.30
CA ARG A 279 16.17 14.13 -3.91
C ARG A 279 15.10 14.86 -3.08
N PRO A 280 15.50 15.50 -1.96
CA PRO A 280 14.54 16.13 -1.07
C PRO A 280 13.76 17.21 -1.80
N SER A 281 12.43 17.19 -1.65
CA SER A 281 11.57 18.28 -2.12
C SER A 281 10.30 18.33 -1.29
N HIS A 282 9.71 19.52 -1.17
CA HIS A 282 8.43 19.68 -0.47
C HIS A 282 7.32 18.83 -1.10
N GLY A 283 7.29 18.72 -2.45
CA GLY A 283 6.31 17.88 -3.14
C GLY A 283 6.43 16.40 -2.75
N LEU A 284 7.64 15.86 -2.67
CA LEU A 284 7.87 14.47 -2.25
C LEU A 284 7.57 14.27 -0.76
N LEU A 285 7.92 15.24 0.09
CA LEU A 285 7.62 15.19 1.52
C LEU A 285 6.10 15.18 1.77
N LEU A 286 5.36 16.08 1.13
CA LEU A 286 3.90 16.13 1.20
C LEU A 286 3.25 14.86 0.63
N SER A 287 3.77 14.33 -0.49
CA SER A 287 3.28 13.07 -1.05
C SER A 287 3.54 11.88 -0.12
N THR A 288 4.69 11.85 0.54
CA THR A 288 5.03 10.84 1.56
C THR A 288 4.05 10.92 2.74
N ALA A 289 3.73 12.14 3.20
CA ALA A 289 2.74 12.34 4.25
C ALA A 289 1.32 11.94 3.83
N ALA A 290 0.92 12.26 2.60
CA ALA A 290 -0.35 11.81 2.02
C ALA A 290 -0.43 10.27 1.95
N ALA A 291 0.64 9.61 1.49
CA ALA A 291 0.72 8.15 1.44
C ALA A 291 0.66 7.52 2.84
N ALA A 292 1.37 8.11 3.81
CA ALA A 292 1.37 7.66 5.20
C ALA A 292 0.00 7.82 5.86
N GLY A 293 -0.67 8.96 5.68
CA GLY A 293 -2.04 9.17 6.17
C GLY A 293 -3.04 8.21 5.52
N GLY A 294 -2.92 7.99 4.21
CA GLY A 294 -3.71 6.98 3.50
C GLY A 294 -3.50 5.58 4.07
N LEU A 295 -2.25 5.15 4.25
CA LEU A 295 -1.92 3.86 4.85
C LEU A 295 -2.45 3.76 6.29
N ALA A 296 -2.31 4.81 7.10
CA ALA A 296 -2.76 4.82 8.50
C ALA A 296 -4.28 4.70 8.63
N LEU A 297 -5.05 5.29 7.72
CA LEU A 297 -6.52 5.19 7.74
C LEU A 297 -7.04 3.91 7.06
N VAL A 298 -6.27 3.28 6.18
CA VAL A 298 -6.63 1.98 5.61
C VAL A 298 -6.25 0.82 6.53
N HIS A 299 -5.08 0.91 7.16
CA HIS A 299 -4.58 -0.11 8.08
C HIS A 299 -3.61 0.51 9.11
N PRO A 300 -4.11 1.02 10.25
CA PRO A 300 -3.32 1.79 11.23
C PRO A 300 -2.04 1.09 11.68
N THR A 301 -2.14 -0.22 11.97
CA THR A 301 -1.00 -1.01 12.44
C THR A 301 0.08 -1.19 11.37
N TYR A 302 -0.27 -1.15 10.07
CA TYR A 302 0.73 -1.30 9.00
C TYR A 302 1.50 0.00 8.75
N ALA A 303 0.90 1.16 9.05
CA ALA A 303 1.63 2.42 9.09
C ALA A 303 2.70 2.43 10.20
N LEU A 304 2.41 1.82 11.35
CA LEU A 304 3.44 1.58 12.39
C LEU A 304 4.49 0.58 11.92
N PHE A 305 4.06 -0.53 11.30
CA PHE A 305 4.96 -1.62 10.91
C PHE A 305 5.93 -1.26 9.79
N VAL A 306 5.56 -0.39 8.86
CA VAL A 306 6.52 0.15 7.87
C VAL A 306 7.52 1.11 8.51
N GLY A 307 7.14 1.76 9.61
CA GLY A 307 8.05 2.61 10.41
C GLY A 307 9.20 1.83 11.03
N VAL A 308 8.96 0.60 11.50
CA VAL A 308 9.99 -0.26 12.12
C VAL A 308 11.22 -0.45 11.22
N PRO A 309 11.11 -0.98 9.99
CA PRO A 309 12.27 -1.17 9.14
C PRO A 309 12.84 0.16 8.61
N LEU A 310 12.05 1.24 8.54
CA LEU A 310 12.55 2.57 8.14
C LEU A 310 13.40 3.21 9.25
N VAL A 311 13.04 3.01 10.52
CA VAL A 311 13.87 3.39 11.67
C VAL A 311 15.15 2.53 11.68
N GLY A 312 15.03 1.23 11.45
CA GLY A 312 16.19 0.34 11.28
C GLY A 312 17.13 0.81 10.17
N PHE A 313 16.58 1.20 9.01
CA PHE A 313 17.32 1.82 7.93
C PHE A 313 18.02 3.11 8.36
N ALA A 314 17.33 4.01 9.08
CA ALA A 314 17.90 5.26 9.55
C ALA A 314 19.09 5.02 10.50
N ILE A 315 18.96 4.09 11.45
CA ILE A 315 20.03 3.67 12.35
C ILE A 315 21.21 3.10 11.56
N ALA A 316 20.97 2.17 10.63
CA ALA A 316 22.01 1.59 9.80
C ALA A 316 22.72 2.66 8.94
N ARG A 317 21.99 3.65 8.40
CA ARG A 317 22.58 4.78 7.66
C ARG A 317 23.43 5.67 8.55
N ALA A 318 22.98 5.96 9.76
CA ALA A 318 23.72 6.73 10.75
C ALA A 318 25.03 6.03 11.12
N LEU A 319 25.00 4.72 11.35
CA LEU A 319 26.18 3.94 11.75
C LEU A 319 27.17 3.73 10.59
N LEU A 320 26.69 3.37 9.39
CA LEU A 320 27.54 2.90 8.29
C LEU A 320 28.08 4.02 7.40
N VAL A 321 27.33 5.12 7.22
CA VAL A 321 27.69 6.18 6.26
C VAL A 321 27.74 7.57 6.87
N ARG A 322 27.04 7.82 7.99
CA ARG A 322 27.01 9.12 8.70
C ARG A 322 26.63 10.30 7.79
N GLY A 323 25.80 10.05 6.76
CA GLY A 323 25.36 11.05 5.79
C GLY A 323 23.91 10.81 5.35
N GLU A 324 23.27 11.84 4.79
CA GLU A 324 21.85 11.84 4.37
C GLU A 324 20.83 11.74 5.52
N LEU A 325 21.23 12.00 6.77
CA LEU A 325 20.35 11.88 7.93
C LEU A 325 19.17 12.85 7.89
N ALA A 326 19.37 14.11 7.52
CA ALA A 326 18.28 15.08 7.48
C ALA A 326 17.14 14.69 6.51
N PRO A 327 17.42 14.27 5.24
CA PRO A 327 16.39 13.70 4.37
C PRO A 327 15.68 12.47 4.94
N VAL A 328 16.42 11.59 5.64
CA VAL A 328 15.83 10.40 6.29
C VAL A 328 14.91 10.79 7.44
N LEU A 329 15.35 11.69 8.31
CA LEU A 329 14.56 12.16 9.46
C LEU A 329 13.32 12.93 9.02
N THR A 330 13.41 13.79 8.00
CA THR A 330 12.24 14.48 7.44
C THR A 330 11.27 13.49 6.78
N GLY A 331 11.77 12.49 6.06
CA GLY A 331 10.94 11.40 5.53
C GLY A 331 10.24 10.59 6.63
N LEU A 332 10.93 10.29 7.73
CA LEU A 332 10.36 9.62 8.90
C LEU A 332 9.30 10.49 9.59
N ALA A 333 9.53 11.80 9.71
CA ALA A 333 8.54 12.73 10.23
C ALA A 333 7.28 12.78 9.35
N ALA A 334 7.45 12.77 8.02
CA ALA A 334 6.32 12.68 7.08
C ALA A 334 5.52 11.37 7.21
N LEU A 335 6.13 10.28 7.68
CA LEU A 335 5.39 9.07 8.07
C LEU A 335 4.73 9.22 9.44
N ALA A 336 5.51 9.64 10.44
CA ALA A 336 5.12 9.61 11.85
C ALA A 336 3.98 10.58 12.16
N VAL A 337 4.02 11.81 11.64
CA VAL A 337 3.01 12.85 11.93
C VAL A 337 1.60 12.43 11.51
N PRO A 338 1.31 12.09 10.24
CA PRO A 338 -0.04 11.68 9.84
C PRO A 338 -0.46 10.36 10.50
N THR A 339 0.47 9.44 10.76
CA THR A 339 0.18 8.20 11.49
C THR A 339 -0.25 8.49 12.92
N ALA A 340 0.48 9.36 13.64
CA ALA A 340 0.15 9.76 14.99
C ALA A 340 -1.20 10.49 15.06
N LEU A 341 -1.50 11.37 14.10
CA LEU A 341 -2.81 12.03 14.00
C LEU A 341 -3.94 11.02 13.80
N ALA A 342 -3.76 10.02 12.92
CA ALA A 342 -4.75 8.97 12.70
C ALA A 342 -4.96 8.11 13.97
N LEU A 343 -3.89 7.74 14.66
CA LEU A 343 -3.96 6.99 15.91
C LEU A 343 -4.61 7.80 17.05
N ALA A 344 -4.30 9.10 17.15
CA ALA A 344 -4.93 9.99 18.12
C ALA A 344 -6.45 10.11 17.85
N TRP A 345 -6.85 10.20 16.59
CA TRP A 345 -8.27 10.19 16.19
C TRP A 345 -8.95 8.84 16.47
N LEU A 346 -8.25 7.72 16.32
CA LEU A 346 -8.76 6.37 16.61
C LEU A 346 -8.87 6.06 18.10
N ARG A 347 -8.17 6.81 18.96
CA ARG A 347 -8.08 6.52 20.39
C ARG A 347 -9.44 6.29 21.07
N PRO A 348 -10.48 7.15 20.89
CA PRO A 348 -11.79 6.90 21.50
C PRO A 348 -12.47 5.62 21.00
N VAL A 349 -12.22 5.25 19.74
CA VAL A 349 -12.75 4.02 19.14
C VAL A 349 -12.07 2.79 19.76
N VAL A 350 -10.75 2.85 19.97
CA VAL A 350 -9.99 1.79 20.63
C VAL A 350 -10.40 1.63 22.09
N GLU A 351 -10.52 2.74 22.84
CA GLU A 351 -10.93 2.73 24.25
C GLU A 351 -12.36 2.16 24.43
N ALA A 352 -13.23 2.33 23.43
CA ALA A 352 -14.58 1.75 23.41
C ALA A 352 -14.60 0.25 23.03
N THR A 353 -13.46 -0.37 22.68
CA THR A 353 -13.39 -1.82 22.43
C THR A 353 -12.96 -2.57 23.69
N THR A 354 -13.77 -3.56 24.10
CA THR A 354 -13.68 -4.29 25.38
C THR A 354 -12.42 -5.17 25.57
N VAL A 355 -11.49 -5.18 24.61
CA VAL A 355 -10.26 -6.00 24.68
C VAL A 355 -9.05 -5.06 24.71
N HIS A 356 -8.81 -4.43 25.86
CA HIS A 356 -7.63 -3.58 26.06
C HIS A 356 -6.81 -4.05 27.27
N ASN A 357 -6.01 -5.09 27.01
CA ASN A 357 -4.81 -5.60 27.69
C ASN A 357 -4.86 -7.13 27.64
N PRO A 358 -3.81 -7.81 27.13
CA PRO A 358 -3.78 -9.25 27.20
C PRO A 358 -3.56 -9.66 28.66
N SER A 359 -4.64 -10.00 29.35
CA SER A 359 -4.53 -10.79 30.59
C SER A 359 -3.80 -12.10 30.28
N GLY A 360 -3.30 -12.81 31.30
CA GLY A 360 -2.72 -14.14 31.08
C GLY A 360 -3.66 -15.11 30.33
N GLU A 361 -4.97 -14.88 30.39
CA GLU A 361 -5.97 -15.62 29.61
C GLU A 361 -5.92 -15.30 28.11
N GLU A 362 -5.73 -14.03 27.74
CA GLU A 362 -5.60 -13.61 26.35
C GLU A 362 -4.36 -14.22 25.69
N VAL A 363 -3.25 -14.26 26.43
CA VAL A 363 -2.02 -14.89 25.93
C VAL A 363 -2.25 -16.39 25.72
N ARG A 364 -2.85 -17.09 26.69
CA ARG A 364 -3.21 -18.52 26.53
C ARG A 364 -4.14 -18.74 25.34
N ARG A 365 -5.15 -17.88 25.18
CA ARG A 365 -6.08 -17.90 24.03
C ARG A 365 -5.33 -17.70 22.73
N ALA A 366 -4.38 -16.77 22.67
CA ALA A 366 -3.58 -16.52 21.47
C ALA A 366 -2.67 -17.71 21.10
N PHE A 367 -2.07 -18.39 22.09
CA PHE A 367 -1.33 -19.63 21.85
C PHE A 367 -2.23 -20.73 21.26
N ALA A 368 -3.46 -20.86 21.75
CA ALA A 368 -4.45 -21.81 21.21
C ALA A 368 -4.95 -21.40 19.81
N GLN A 369 -5.20 -20.11 19.58
CA GLN A 369 -5.73 -19.58 18.33
C GLN A 369 -4.70 -19.58 17.19
N TYR A 370 -3.42 -19.38 17.51
CA TYR A 370 -2.33 -19.30 16.53
C TYR A 370 -1.31 -20.42 16.76
N PRO A 371 -1.72 -21.70 16.63
CA PRO A 371 -0.86 -22.83 16.98
C PRO A 371 0.46 -22.77 16.21
N GLY A 372 1.55 -22.79 16.97
CA GLY A 372 2.95 -22.66 16.53
C GLY A 372 3.29 -21.36 15.79
N GLN A 373 2.48 -20.30 15.87
CA GLN A 373 2.94 -18.96 15.45
C GLN A 373 3.67 -18.21 16.56
N LEU A 374 3.55 -18.71 17.79
CA LEU A 374 4.25 -18.25 18.98
C LEU A 374 5.10 -19.40 19.51
N ALA A 375 6.24 -19.05 20.10
CA ALA A 375 7.15 -19.98 20.78
C ALA A 375 7.47 -19.43 22.18
N GLY A 376 7.72 -20.33 23.14
CA GLY A 376 7.99 -19.98 24.54
C GLY A 376 6.82 -20.28 25.48
N THR A 377 6.77 -19.55 26.60
CA THR A 377 5.73 -19.66 27.65
C THR A 377 4.88 -18.39 27.72
N THR A 378 3.77 -18.40 28.46
CA THR A 378 2.87 -17.24 28.57
C THR A 378 3.55 -15.96 29.06
N ASP A 379 4.63 -16.08 29.83
CA ASP A 379 5.32 -14.94 30.44
C ASP A 379 6.57 -14.53 29.65
N ARG A 380 7.05 -15.39 28.75
CA ARG A 380 8.23 -15.18 27.89
C ARG A 380 8.00 -15.89 26.56
N TYR A 381 7.52 -15.13 25.58
CA TYR A 381 7.23 -15.66 24.26
C TYR A 381 7.67 -14.71 23.15
N HIS A 382 7.90 -15.30 21.98
CA HIS A 382 8.25 -14.59 20.76
C HIS A 382 7.51 -15.19 19.57
N VAL A 383 7.63 -14.55 18.41
CA VAL A 383 7.09 -15.09 17.17
C VAL A 383 7.91 -16.30 16.75
N ALA A 384 7.25 -17.42 16.44
CA ALA A 384 7.93 -18.62 16.00
C ALA A 384 8.73 -18.39 14.71
N GLU A 385 9.95 -18.91 14.65
CA GLU A 385 10.93 -18.70 13.56
C GLU A 385 10.39 -19.19 12.22
N ARG A 386 9.55 -20.23 12.23
CA ARG A 386 8.90 -20.77 11.04
C ARG A 386 8.02 -19.74 10.31
N LEU A 387 7.60 -18.65 10.96
CA LEU A 387 6.86 -17.58 10.27
C LEU A 387 7.71 -16.83 9.25
N PHE A 388 9.03 -16.83 9.41
CA PHE A 388 9.96 -16.17 8.49
C PHE A 388 10.22 -17.00 7.23
N THR A 389 10.01 -18.32 7.30
CA THR A 389 10.25 -19.25 6.19
C THR A 389 8.97 -19.80 5.56
N ARG A 390 7.79 -19.52 6.13
CA ARG A 390 6.49 -20.08 5.68
C ARG A 390 6.11 -19.77 4.23
N SER A 391 6.71 -18.76 3.62
CA SER A 391 6.48 -18.40 2.21
C SER A 391 7.42 -19.15 1.24
N GLY A 392 8.07 -20.22 1.71
CA GLY A 392 8.80 -21.18 0.88
C GLY A 392 10.21 -20.74 0.49
N ALA A 393 10.72 -21.32 -0.59
CA ALA A 393 12.11 -21.19 -1.03
C ALA A 393 12.55 -19.73 -1.23
N VAL A 394 11.66 -18.86 -1.71
CA VAL A 394 11.96 -17.44 -1.93
C VAL A 394 12.21 -16.70 -0.61
N ALA A 395 11.47 -17.06 0.45
CA ALA A 395 11.68 -16.48 1.78
C ALA A 395 13.05 -16.90 2.34
N ILE A 396 13.39 -18.18 2.19
CA ILE A 396 14.70 -18.74 2.59
C ILE A 396 15.83 -18.06 1.81
N ALA A 397 15.72 -17.95 0.49
CA ALA A 397 16.69 -17.26 -0.35
C ALA A 397 16.86 -15.79 0.08
N GLY A 398 15.76 -15.09 0.39
CA GLY A 398 15.79 -13.73 0.91
C GLY A 398 16.55 -13.62 2.23
N LEU A 399 16.31 -14.53 3.18
CA LEU A 399 17.03 -14.57 4.46
C LEU A 399 18.52 -14.84 4.27
N VAL A 400 18.89 -15.77 3.39
CA VAL A 400 20.29 -16.07 3.03
C VAL A 400 20.97 -14.87 2.37
N CYS A 401 20.22 -14.03 1.65
CA CYS A 401 20.76 -12.81 1.04
C CYS A 401 20.94 -11.64 2.03
N VAL A 402 20.36 -11.68 3.23
CA VAL A 402 20.46 -10.58 4.20
C VAL A 402 21.93 -10.27 4.57
N PRO A 403 22.78 -11.25 4.94
CA PRO A 403 24.19 -10.99 5.24
C PRO A 403 24.98 -10.40 4.07
N LEU A 404 24.61 -10.71 2.82
CA LEU A 404 25.30 -10.20 1.62
C LEU A 404 25.23 -8.68 1.50
N ALA A 405 24.24 -8.05 2.14
CA ALA A 405 24.14 -6.60 2.21
C ALA A 405 25.36 -5.94 2.90
N LEU A 406 26.11 -6.67 3.75
CA LEU A 406 27.34 -6.15 4.37
C LEU A 406 28.40 -5.79 3.32
N PHE A 407 28.50 -6.54 2.22
CA PHE A 407 29.42 -6.24 1.11
C PHE A 407 29.03 -4.98 0.33
N ALA A 408 27.82 -4.46 0.56
CA ALA A 408 27.31 -3.26 -0.05
C ALA A 408 26.98 -2.16 0.99
N ALA A 409 27.62 -2.17 2.17
CA ALA A 409 27.28 -1.32 3.33
C ALA A 409 27.08 0.18 3.04
N ARG A 410 27.76 0.73 2.02
CA ARG A 410 27.60 2.15 1.63
C ARG A 410 26.31 2.43 0.84
N ARG A 411 25.69 1.41 0.25
CA ARG A 411 24.45 1.51 -0.55
C ARG A 411 23.22 1.66 0.35
N ARG A 412 22.21 2.39 -0.11
CA ARG A 412 20.95 2.58 0.64
C ARG A 412 20.19 1.27 0.81
N TRP A 413 20.15 0.43 -0.24
CA TRP A 413 19.48 -0.86 -0.18
C TRP A 413 20.07 -1.77 0.89
N ALA A 414 21.39 -1.74 1.11
CA ALA A 414 22.05 -2.54 2.12
C ALA A 414 21.62 -2.13 3.53
N ALA A 415 21.56 -0.82 3.80
CA ALA A 415 21.05 -0.31 5.07
C ALA A 415 19.56 -0.66 5.28
N TRP A 416 18.75 -0.67 4.21
CA TRP A 416 17.33 -1.05 4.29
C TRP A 416 17.17 -2.52 4.64
N VAL A 417 17.95 -3.38 3.98
CA VAL A 417 17.94 -4.83 4.22
C VAL A 417 18.48 -5.16 5.61
N LEU A 418 19.67 -4.68 5.97
CA LEU A 418 20.31 -4.99 7.27
C LEU A 418 19.53 -4.37 8.42
N GLY A 419 19.38 -3.04 8.39
CA GLY A 419 18.73 -2.30 9.45
C GLY A 419 17.27 -2.70 9.61
N GLY A 420 16.55 -2.86 8.50
CA GLY A 420 15.15 -3.25 8.53
C GLY A 420 14.92 -4.66 9.05
N THR A 421 15.74 -5.64 8.61
CA THR A 421 15.64 -7.02 9.10
C THR A 421 16.00 -7.12 10.58
N LEU A 422 17.09 -6.47 11.01
CA LEU A 422 17.51 -6.49 12.42
C LEU A 422 16.48 -5.85 13.35
N ALA A 423 15.88 -4.72 12.94
CA ALA A 423 14.82 -4.08 13.73
C ALA A 423 13.60 -4.99 13.91
N ILE A 424 13.19 -5.70 12.85
CA ILE A 424 12.08 -6.65 12.94
C ILE A 424 12.45 -7.84 13.84
N PHE A 425 13.62 -8.46 13.63
CA PHE A 425 14.06 -9.57 14.47
C PHE A 425 14.13 -9.18 15.95
N ALA A 426 14.64 -7.99 16.27
CA ALA A 426 14.69 -7.49 17.65
C ALA A 426 13.29 -7.40 18.27
N LEU A 427 12.28 -6.96 17.53
CA LEU A 427 10.91 -6.86 18.04
C LEU A 427 10.17 -8.20 18.09
N THR A 428 10.47 -9.13 17.18
CA THR A 428 9.66 -10.34 17.02
C THR A 428 10.28 -11.61 17.59
N LEU A 429 11.62 -11.69 17.66
CA LEU A 429 12.33 -12.91 18.08
C LEU A 429 12.90 -12.82 19.50
N VAL A 430 12.91 -11.64 20.11
CA VAL A 430 13.45 -11.46 21.47
C VAL A 430 12.31 -11.71 22.48
N PRO A 431 12.37 -12.77 23.32
CA PRO A 431 11.23 -13.23 24.14
C PRO A 431 10.76 -12.25 25.22
N PHE A 432 11.58 -11.25 25.56
CA PHE A 432 11.21 -10.19 26.49
C PHE A 432 10.76 -8.89 25.79
N VAL A 433 11.07 -8.70 24.51
CA VAL A 433 10.66 -7.51 23.75
C VAL A 433 9.31 -7.74 23.09
N PHE A 434 9.10 -8.92 22.51
CA PHE A 434 7.87 -9.21 21.78
C PHE A 434 6.60 -9.08 22.64
N PRO A 435 6.54 -9.52 23.91
CA PRO A 435 5.36 -9.33 24.74
C PRO A 435 4.98 -7.85 24.89
N HIS A 436 5.93 -6.97 25.22
CA HIS A 436 5.67 -5.53 25.31
C HIS A 436 5.25 -4.90 23.98
N PHE A 437 5.85 -5.34 22.88
CA PHE A 437 5.42 -4.91 21.56
C PHE A 437 3.99 -5.39 21.25
N ALA A 438 3.67 -6.65 21.58
CA ALA A 438 2.35 -7.22 21.40
C ALA A 438 1.30 -6.57 22.31
N ASP A 439 1.66 -6.08 23.49
CA ASP A 439 0.76 -5.29 24.34
C ASP A 439 0.38 -3.97 23.65
N ALA A 440 1.34 -3.33 22.98
CA ALA A 440 1.12 -2.06 22.29
C ALA A 440 0.25 -2.19 21.01
N VAL A 441 0.29 -3.34 20.32
CA VAL A 441 -0.40 -3.51 19.02
C VAL A 441 -1.37 -4.69 18.93
N SER A 442 -1.52 -5.49 19.99
CA SER A 442 -2.10 -6.85 20.05
C SER A 442 -1.20 -7.96 19.48
N ILE A 443 -1.28 -9.16 20.06
CA ILE A 443 -0.57 -10.38 19.58
C ILE A 443 -0.94 -10.70 18.12
N SER A 444 -2.23 -10.56 17.76
CA SER A 444 -2.73 -10.85 16.41
C SER A 444 -2.08 -9.95 15.34
N GLN A 445 -1.80 -8.70 15.68
CA GLN A 445 -1.08 -7.80 14.79
C GLN A 445 0.44 -7.99 14.92
N GLY A 446 0.99 -8.11 16.12
CA GLY A 446 2.44 -8.22 16.35
C GLY A 446 3.09 -9.33 15.51
N ARG A 447 2.45 -10.50 15.40
CA ARG A 447 2.91 -11.61 14.54
C ARG A 447 2.95 -11.27 13.05
N ARG A 448 2.17 -10.29 12.58
CA ARG A 448 2.13 -9.85 11.17
C ARG A 448 3.31 -8.96 10.80
N LEU A 449 4.04 -8.41 11.78
CA LEU A 449 5.25 -7.61 11.54
C LEU A 449 6.31 -8.40 10.73
N VAL A 450 6.34 -9.73 10.86
CA VAL A 450 7.19 -10.61 10.03
C VAL A 450 7.01 -10.37 8.53
N GLY A 451 5.82 -9.98 8.09
CA GLY A 451 5.56 -9.65 6.69
C GLY A 451 6.27 -8.39 6.18
N PHE A 452 6.87 -7.59 7.05
CA PHE A 452 7.58 -6.36 6.70
C PHE A 452 9.09 -6.56 6.56
N VAL A 453 9.60 -7.79 6.77
CA VAL A 453 11.00 -8.10 6.50
C VAL A 453 11.28 -7.83 5.02
N PRO A 454 12.33 -7.05 4.67
CA PRO A 454 12.57 -6.59 3.30
C PRO A 454 13.16 -7.68 2.38
N LEU A 455 12.60 -8.90 2.43
CA LEU A 455 13.12 -10.09 1.73
C LEU A 455 13.21 -9.90 0.22
N ALA A 456 12.21 -9.29 -0.41
CA ALA A 456 12.25 -9.01 -1.86
C ALA A 456 13.43 -8.09 -2.25
N TYR A 457 13.75 -7.12 -1.38
CA TYR A 457 14.90 -6.24 -1.57
C TYR A 457 16.22 -6.94 -1.23
N ALA A 458 16.22 -7.88 -0.26
CA ALA A 458 17.37 -8.71 0.06
C ALA A 458 17.75 -9.62 -1.12
N VAL A 459 16.78 -10.30 -1.74
CA VAL A 459 17.01 -11.12 -2.95
C VAL A 459 17.56 -10.26 -4.09
N ALA A 460 16.90 -9.13 -4.41
CA ALA A 460 17.34 -8.25 -5.48
C ALA A 460 18.74 -7.68 -5.23
N GLY A 461 19.06 -7.29 -4.00
CA GLY A 461 20.36 -6.76 -3.63
C GLY A 461 21.46 -7.82 -3.57
N GLY A 462 21.18 -9.00 -3.01
CA GLY A 462 22.09 -10.13 -3.00
C GLY A 462 22.53 -10.53 -4.40
N ALA A 463 21.61 -10.56 -5.36
CA ALA A 463 21.90 -10.81 -6.77
C ALA A 463 22.75 -9.71 -7.46
N THR A 464 22.94 -8.54 -6.83
CA THR A 464 23.88 -7.51 -7.33
C THR A 464 25.27 -7.61 -6.69
N VAL A 465 25.39 -8.40 -5.63
CA VAL A 465 26.65 -8.64 -4.90
C VAL A 465 27.33 -9.92 -5.40
N LEU A 466 26.53 -10.97 -5.63
CA LEU A 466 26.92 -12.19 -6.35
C LEU A 466 27.13 -11.87 -7.82
#